data_AF-A0A931UP64-F1
#
_entry.id   AF-A0A931UP64-F1
#
_cell.length_a   1.000
_cell.length_b   1.000
_cell.length_c   1.000
_cell.angle_alpha   90.00
_cell.angle_beta   90.00
_cell.angle_gamma   90.00
#
_symmetry.space_group_name_H-M   'P 1'
#
loop_
_entity.id
_entity.type
_entity.pdbx_description
1 polymer ?
#
loop_
_entity_poly.entity_id
_entity_poly.type
_entity_poly.pdbx_seq_one_letter_code
_entity_poly.pdbx_strand_id
1 'polypeptide(L)'
;AFLVEHHLLMSHLAQHRDLNDDALLQRFARTVGDVERLRALYLLTVADMRAVGPHVWTDWKAALLAELYFKARRILEGGSWRADAAVRIEEVQDAVRQGLQGVFKTREIEAYLDSLDPSYFLANPPEAIAEHLRVAEGMGEAPLATRVMHRPREGYSELLVCTRDRPGLFAMIAGVLATHGINILGAQIFTRTNGLVVDVLQVDSPTEGAILDDARWRGALGSLRDVLTGAVSVEALIARRRRPSVLRPKVRPPVATRVRIDNEASERYTVLDIYTRDRIGLLYDITHTLFAKGLNIYLARVTTHIDQAADVFYVEQSGGGKITGPARLQAIRQALLQALEGDAIDAPAPF
;
A
#
# COMPACT_ATOMS: atom_id res chain seq x y z
N ALA A 1 -5.55 29.08 17.19
CA ALA A 1 -6.29 27.86 17.59
C ALA A 1 -6.14 26.75 16.54
N PHE A 2 -6.58 26.96 15.29
CA PHE A 2 -6.60 25.94 14.23
C PHE A 2 -5.33 25.07 14.10
N LEU A 3 -4.14 25.67 13.94
CA LEU A 3 -2.91 24.90 13.74
C LEU A 3 -2.57 24.02 14.94
N VAL A 4 -2.85 24.46 16.16
CA VAL A 4 -2.61 23.67 17.38
C VAL A 4 -3.59 22.49 17.44
N GLU A 5 -4.85 22.72 17.09
CA GLU A 5 -5.89 21.68 17.09
C GLU A 5 -5.63 20.60 16.04
N HIS A 6 -5.15 20.99 14.86
CA HIS A 6 -5.02 20.10 13.70
C HIS A 6 -3.57 19.76 13.30
N HIS A 7 -2.56 20.05 14.13
CA HIS A 7 -1.13 19.87 13.76
C HIS A 7 -0.77 18.45 13.29
N LEU A 8 -1.45 17.41 13.77
CA LEU A 8 -1.24 16.00 13.36
C LEU A 8 -2.13 15.55 12.20
N LEU A 9 -3.11 16.35 11.78
CA LEU A 9 -4.10 15.94 10.79
C LEU A 9 -3.44 15.59 9.46
N MET A 10 -2.55 16.46 8.98
CA MET A 10 -1.93 16.31 7.67
C MET A 10 -0.95 15.14 7.63
N SER A 11 -0.10 14.99 8.66
CA SER A 11 0.84 13.86 8.74
C SER A 11 0.12 12.53 8.85
N HIS A 12 -0.97 12.46 9.64
CA HIS A 12 -1.77 11.26 9.78
C HIS A 12 -2.45 10.87 8.46
N LEU A 13 -3.13 11.80 7.79
CA LEU A 13 -3.84 11.51 6.54
C LEU A 13 -2.88 11.13 5.41
N ALA A 14 -1.77 11.85 5.25
CA ALA A 14 -0.79 11.59 4.20
C ALA A 14 -0.21 10.17 4.26
N GLN A 15 0.03 9.65 5.47
CA GLN A 15 0.69 8.36 5.69
C GLN A 15 -0.29 7.19 5.78
N HIS A 16 -1.49 7.39 6.35
CA HIS A 16 -2.37 6.29 6.75
C HIS A 16 -3.68 6.20 5.97
N ARG A 17 -3.88 7.05 4.96
CA ARG A 17 -5.14 7.06 4.21
C ARG A 17 -4.91 7.11 2.71
N ASP A 18 -5.93 6.69 1.98
CA ASP A 18 -5.94 6.77 0.52
C ASP A 18 -6.06 8.23 0.07
N LEU A 19 -4.99 8.73 -0.56
CA LEU A 19 -4.94 10.08 -1.11
C LEU A 19 -5.69 10.21 -2.43
N ASN A 20 -6.26 9.12 -2.95
CA ASN A 20 -7.16 9.11 -4.09
C ASN A 20 -8.64 8.98 -3.69
N ASP A 21 -8.94 8.95 -2.38
CA ASP A 21 -10.32 8.97 -1.88
C ASP A 21 -10.86 10.41 -1.88
N ASP A 22 -11.78 10.68 -2.81
CA ASP A 22 -12.43 11.97 -3.00
C ASP A 22 -13.13 12.49 -1.75
N ALA A 23 -13.86 11.62 -1.06
CA ALA A 23 -14.60 12.00 0.12
C ALA A 23 -13.64 12.41 1.24
N LEU A 24 -12.50 11.71 1.37
CA LEU A 24 -11.44 12.07 2.30
C LEU A 24 -10.82 13.42 1.96
N LEU A 25 -10.43 13.66 0.71
CA LEU A 25 -9.84 14.94 0.29
C LEU A 25 -10.80 16.10 0.50
N GLN A 26 -12.09 15.90 0.23
CA GLN A 26 -13.16 16.88 0.46
C GLN A 26 -13.38 17.18 1.95
N ARG A 27 -13.32 16.15 2.81
CA ARG A 27 -13.40 16.35 4.28
C ARG A 27 -12.18 17.13 4.77
N PHE A 28 -10.98 16.75 4.33
CA PHE A 28 -9.74 17.43 4.69
C PHE A 28 -9.76 18.90 4.25
N ALA A 29 -10.10 19.19 2.99
CA ALA A 29 -10.21 20.56 2.48
C ALA A 29 -11.25 21.37 3.26
N ARG A 30 -12.42 20.79 3.58
CA ARG A 30 -13.44 21.44 4.41
C ARG A 30 -12.94 21.76 5.82
N THR A 31 -12.20 20.85 6.45
CA THR A 31 -11.59 21.09 7.76
C THR A 31 -10.57 22.22 7.71
N VAL A 32 -9.71 22.24 6.68
CA VAL A 32 -8.67 23.26 6.52
C VAL A 32 -9.26 24.63 6.17
N GLY A 33 -10.29 24.68 5.33
CA GLY A 33 -11.09 25.86 5.03
C GLY A 33 -10.52 26.76 3.94
N ASP A 34 -9.24 27.13 4.02
CA ASP A 34 -8.61 28.05 3.06
C ASP A 34 -7.13 27.73 2.77
N VAL A 35 -6.61 28.31 1.67
CA VAL A 35 -5.25 28.03 1.17
C VAL A 35 -4.16 28.52 2.12
N GLU A 36 -4.40 29.60 2.86
CA GLU A 36 -3.42 30.12 3.83
C GLU A 36 -3.25 29.16 5.01
N ARG A 37 -4.36 28.64 5.54
CA ARG A 37 -4.34 27.58 6.56
C ARG A 37 -3.70 26.30 6.06
N LEU A 38 -3.94 25.92 4.80
CA LEU A 38 -3.30 24.75 4.20
C LEU A 38 -1.78 24.91 4.12
N ARG A 39 -1.30 26.07 3.67
CA ARG A 39 0.14 26.39 3.63
C ARG A 39 0.76 26.36 5.01
N ALA A 40 0.12 26.99 5.98
CA ALA A 40 0.61 27.03 7.35
C ALA A 40 0.64 25.64 8.00
N LEU A 41 -0.40 24.82 7.78
CA LEU A 41 -0.45 23.44 8.26
C LEU A 41 0.65 22.59 7.62
N TYR A 42 0.85 22.69 6.31
CA TYR A 42 1.92 21.99 5.61
C TYR A 42 3.31 22.35 6.16
N LEU A 43 3.62 23.64 6.28
CA LEU A 43 4.91 24.10 6.81
C LEU A 43 5.12 23.66 8.27
N LEU A 44 4.08 23.72 9.10
CA LEU A 44 4.13 23.25 10.48
C LEU A 44 4.40 21.74 10.54
N THR A 45 3.69 20.95 9.74
CA THR A 45 3.86 19.49 9.68
C THR A 45 5.26 19.12 9.20
N VAL A 46 5.81 19.81 8.20
CA VAL A 46 7.20 19.60 7.74
C VAL A 46 8.21 19.93 8.85
N ALA A 47 8.02 21.06 9.54
CA ALA A 47 8.90 21.46 10.63
C ALA A 47 8.86 20.46 11.80
N ASP A 48 7.66 20.03 12.19
CA ASP A 48 7.45 19.05 13.25
C ASP A 48 8.11 17.71 12.91
N MET A 49 7.79 17.13 11.76
CA MET A 49 8.34 15.83 11.36
C MET A 49 9.87 15.82 11.23
N ARG A 50 10.48 16.94 10.81
CA ARG A 50 11.94 17.09 10.76
C ARG A 50 12.57 17.25 12.15
N ALA A 51 11.84 17.76 13.13
CA ALA A 51 12.34 17.99 14.48
C ALA A 51 12.33 16.73 15.36
N VAL A 52 11.49 15.72 15.07
CA VAL A 52 11.33 14.52 15.92
C VAL A 52 12.52 13.55 15.84
N GLY A 53 13.16 13.38 14.67
CA GLY A 53 14.35 12.51 14.55
C GLY A 53 14.73 12.12 13.12
N PRO A 54 15.93 11.56 12.93
CA PRO A 54 16.55 11.36 11.61
C PRO A 54 15.83 10.36 10.69
N HIS A 55 14.94 9.52 11.23
CA HIS A 55 14.19 8.51 10.46
C HIS A 55 12.68 8.80 10.39
N VAL A 56 12.23 9.89 11.00
CA VAL A 56 10.80 10.27 10.97
C VAL A 56 10.45 10.92 9.63
N TRP A 57 11.33 11.80 9.15
CA TRP A 57 11.24 12.43 7.84
C TRP A 57 12.00 11.59 6.80
N THR A 58 11.29 11.15 5.76
CA THR A 58 11.87 10.48 4.58
C THR A 58 11.39 11.16 3.31
N ASP A 59 12.12 11.00 2.20
CA ASP A 59 11.71 11.57 0.90
C ASP A 59 10.35 11.04 0.46
N TRP A 60 10.02 9.79 0.81
CA TRP A 60 8.71 9.19 0.59
C TRP A 60 7.61 9.94 1.33
N LYS A 61 7.79 10.20 2.63
CA LYS A 61 6.81 10.96 3.43
C LYS A 61 6.69 12.40 2.95
N ALA A 62 7.78 12.99 2.45
CA ALA A 62 7.76 14.30 1.82
C ALA A 62 6.88 14.30 0.56
N ALA A 63 7.01 13.27 -0.28
CA ALA A 63 6.18 13.11 -1.49
C ALA A 63 4.69 12.96 -1.14
N LEU A 64 4.34 12.17 -0.13
CA LEU A 64 2.96 12.01 0.35
C LEU A 64 2.35 13.31 0.88
N LEU A 65 3.10 14.08 1.68
CA LEU A 65 2.64 15.37 2.18
C LEU A 65 2.44 16.37 1.04
N ALA A 66 3.37 16.40 0.08
CA ALA A 66 3.26 17.26 -1.09
C ALA A 66 2.04 16.88 -1.95
N GLU A 67 1.80 15.59 -2.16
CA GLU A 67 0.63 15.09 -2.89
C GLU A 67 -0.68 15.55 -2.23
N LEU A 68 -0.84 15.31 -0.92
CA LEU A 68 -2.01 15.76 -0.17
C LEU A 68 -2.16 17.29 -0.22
N TYR A 69 -1.06 18.04 -0.08
CA TYR A 69 -1.07 19.50 -0.19
C TYR A 69 -1.61 19.96 -1.55
N PHE A 70 -1.06 19.47 -2.66
CA PHE A 70 -1.45 19.93 -3.99
C PHE A 70 -2.87 19.52 -4.34
N LYS A 71 -3.31 18.31 -3.97
CA LYS A 71 -4.69 17.86 -4.14
C LYS A 71 -5.66 18.74 -3.35
N ALA A 72 -5.39 18.99 -2.07
CA ALA A 72 -6.23 19.83 -1.23
C ALA A 72 -6.26 21.29 -1.69
N ARG A 73 -5.11 21.84 -2.11
CA ARG A 73 -5.00 23.21 -2.61
C ARG A 73 -5.89 23.42 -3.83
N ARG A 74 -5.89 22.47 -4.77
CA ARG A 74 -6.72 22.53 -5.97
C ARG A 74 -8.22 22.58 -5.62
N ILE A 75 -8.66 21.83 -4.61
CA ILE A 75 -10.04 21.87 -4.10
C ILE A 75 -10.38 23.25 -3.53
N LEU A 76 -9.48 23.81 -2.71
CA LEU A 76 -9.68 25.09 -2.04
C LEU A 76 -9.66 26.28 -3.01
N GLU A 77 -8.89 26.21 -4.11
CA GLU A 77 -8.84 27.25 -5.14
C GLU A 77 -10.07 27.23 -6.08
N GLY A 78 -11.12 26.47 -5.74
CA GLY A 78 -12.35 26.39 -6.54
C GLY A 78 -12.21 25.46 -7.74
N GLY A 79 -11.12 24.71 -7.84
CA GLY A 79 -11.04 23.58 -8.75
C GLY A 79 -12.13 22.59 -8.39
N SER A 80 -13.11 22.43 -9.28
CA SER A 80 -14.16 21.44 -9.11
C SER A 80 -13.55 20.04 -9.13
N TRP A 81 -13.14 19.54 -7.96
CA TRP A 81 -12.97 18.09 -7.76
C TRP A 81 -14.32 17.37 -7.77
N ARG A 82 -15.43 18.13 -7.63
CA ARG A 82 -16.80 17.66 -7.74
C ARG A 82 -17.28 17.40 -9.17
N ALA A 83 -16.52 17.80 -10.20
CA ALA A 83 -16.90 17.54 -11.59
C ALA A 83 -16.50 16.10 -11.91
N ASP A 84 -17.40 15.20 -11.51
CA ASP A 84 -17.52 13.78 -11.81
C ASP A 84 -16.20 12.99 -11.85
N ALA A 85 -15.97 12.15 -10.83
CA ALA A 85 -15.00 11.06 -10.93
C ALA A 85 -15.18 10.31 -12.27
N ALA A 86 -16.40 10.19 -12.78
CA ALA A 86 -16.70 9.69 -14.12
C ALA A 86 -16.03 10.48 -15.26
N VAL A 87 -16.11 11.82 -15.26
CA VAL A 87 -15.42 12.68 -16.24
C VAL A 87 -13.92 12.51 -16.12
N ARG A 88 -13.39 12.46 -14.89
CA ARG A 88 -11.95 12.27 -14.70
C ARG A 88 -11.48 10.91 -15.19
N ILE A 89 -12.25 9.86 -14.93
CA ILE A 89 -12.01 8.51 -15.44
C ILE A 89 -12.02 8.54 -16.97
N GLU A 90 -13.00 9.18 -17.59
CA GLU A 90 -13.10 9.31 -19.05
C GLU A 90 -11.90 10.05 -19.65
N GLU A 91 -11.49 11.18 -19.06
CA GLU A 91 -10.28 11.92 -19.47
C GLU A 91 -9.02 11.05 -19.39
N VAL A 92 -8.88 10.26 -18.31
CA VAL A 92 -7.74 9.36 -18.13
C VAL A 92 -7.79 8.24 -19.16
N GLN A 93 -8.95 7.63 -19.40
CA GLN A 93 -9.12 6.59 -20.41
C GLN A 93 -8.78 7.11 -21.81
N ASP A 94 -9.24 8.31 -22.17
CA ASP A 94 -8.93 8.93 -23.46
C ASP A 94 -7.44 9.23 -23.62
N ALA A 95 -6.79 9.73 -22.58
CA ALA A 95 -5.34 9.93 -22.59
C ALA A 95 -4.58 8.60 -22.75
N VAL A 96 -5.05 7.51 -22.12
CA VAL A 96 -4.49 6.17 -22.29
C VAL A 96 -4.68 5.67 -23.72
N ARG A 97 -5.88 5.82 -24.30
CA ARG A 97 -6.17 5.45 -25.70
C ARG A 97 -5.23 6.17 -26.66
N GLN A 98 -5.05 7.47 -26.49
CA GLN A 98 -4.14 8.27 -27.31
C GLN A 98 -2.68 7.83 -27.15
N GLY A 99 -2.22 7.61 -25.91
CA GLY A 99 -0.85 7.19 -25.62
C GLY A 99 -0.48 5.78 -26.10
N LEU A 100 -1.48 4.95 -26.41
CA LEU A 100 -1.31 3.58 -26.91
C LEU A 100 -1.65 3.43 -28.40
N GLN A 101 -2.15 4.48 -29.04
CA GLN A 101 -2.52 4.46 -30.45
C GLN A 101 -1.32 4.08 -31.31
N GLY A 102 -1.50 3.08 -32.18
CA GLY A 102 -0.44 2.57 -33.05
C GLY A 102 0.55 1.62 -32.38
N VAL A 103 0.48 1.45 -31.05
CA VAL A 103 1.25 0.44 -30.30
C VAL A 103 0.43 -0.84 -30.11
N PHE A 104 -0.85 -0.68 -29.73
CA PHE A 104 -1.81 -1.78 -29.58
C PHE A 104 -3.01 -1.59 -30.51
N LYS A 105 -3.72 -2.68 -30.80
CA LYS A 105 -4.99 -2.58 -31.53
C LYS A 105 -6.03 -1.95 -30.62
N THR A 106 -6.92 -1.13 -31.18
CA THR A 106 -8.01 -0.48 -30.43
C THR A 106 -8.80 -1.48 -29.58
N ARG A 107 -9.08 -2.67 -30.11
CA ARG A 107 -9.80 -3.73 -29.37
C ARG A 107 -9.05 -4.20 -28.11
N GLU A 108 -7.71 -4.27 -28.16
CA GLU A 108 -6.88 -4.69 -27.02
C GLU A 108 -6.88 -3.60 -25.94
N ILE A 109 -6.81 -2.33 -26.37
CA ILE A 109 -6.89 -1.17 -25.47
C ILE A 109 -8.25 -1.14 -24.76
N GLU A 110 -9.36 -1.21 -25.49
CA GLU A 110 -10.70 -1.18 -24.87
C GLU A 110 -10.91 -2.38 -23.94
N ALA A 111 -10.53 -3.60 -24.36
CA ALA A 111 -10.64 -4.78 -23.50
C ALA A 111 -9.80 -4.66 -22.21
N TYR A 112 -8.68 -3.94 -22.25
CA TYR A 112 -7.91 -3.62 -21.06
C TYR A 112 -8.64 -2.61 -20.17
N LEU A 113 -9.03 -1.46 -20.72
CA LEU A 113 -9.71 -0.40 -19.98
C LEU A 113 -11.02 -0.89 -19.33
N ASP A 114 -11.84 -1.64 -20.07
CA ASP A 114 -13.11 -2.21 -19.61
C ASP A 114 -12.94 -3.25 -18.50
N SER A 115 -11.74 -3.84 -18.38
CA SER A 115 -11.43 -4.85 -17.37
C SER A 115 -10.89 -4.30 -16.06
N LEU A 116 -10.59 -2.99 -16.00
CA LEU A 116 -10.06 -2.31 -14.82
C LEU A 116 -11.20 -1.77 -13.94
N ASP A 117 -10.96 -1.71 -12.63
CA ASP A 117 -11.86 -1.02 -11.71
C ASP A 117 -11.79 0.50 -11.93
N PRO A 118 -12.92 1.25 -11.86
CA PRO A 118 -12.93 2.71 -11.92
C PRO A 118 -11.89 3.40 -11.03
N SER A 119 -11.62 2.87 -9.84
CA SER A 119 -10.65 3.45 -8.91
C SER A 119 -9.20 3.34 -9.40
N TYR A 120 -8.91 2.43 -10.35
CA TYR A 120 -7.60 2.30 -10.98
C TYR A 120 -7.19 3.58 -11.73
N PHE A 121 -8.14 4.17 -12.46
CA PHE A 121 -7.94 5.39 -13.24
C PHE A 121 -7.75 6.64 -12.36
N LEU A 122 -8.32 6.61 -11.15
CA LEU A 122 -8.13 7.67 -10.17
C LEU A 122 -6.79 7.56 -9.44
N ALA A 123 -6.29 6.34 -9.28
CA ALA A 123 -5.07 6.06 -8.53
C ALA A 123 -3.79 6.13 -9.37
N ASN A 124 -3.89 6.05 -10.70
CA ASN A 124 -2.74 5.97 -11.60
C ASN A 124 -2.81 7.00 -12.73
N PRO A 125 -1.70 7.67 -13.07
CA PRO A 125 -1.67 8.59 -14.22
C PRO A 125 -1.75 7.82 -15.56
N PRO A 126 -2.26 8.44 -16.64
CA PRO A 126 -2.45 7.79 -17.94
C PRO A 126 -1.19 7.08 -18.48
N GLU A 127 -0.02 7.70 -18.32
CA GLU A 127 1.25 7.16 -18.80
C GLU A 127 1.64 5.87 -18.05
N ALA A 128 1.34 5.80 -16.75
CA ALA A 128 1.56 4.60 -15.97
C ALA A 128 0.58 3.49 -16.39
N ILE A 129 -0.71 3.80 -16.55
CA ILE A 129 -1.72 2.83 -17.01
C ILE A 129 -1.34 2.23 -18.38
N ALA A 130 -0.83 3.06 -19.29
CA ALA A 130 -0.32 2.62 -20.58
C ALA A 130 0.89 1.67 -20.44
N GLU A 131 1.81 1.94 -19.52
CA GLU A 131 2.93 1.04 -19.22
C GLU A 131 2.45 -0.27 -18.57
N HIS A 132 1.44 -0.20 -17.70
CA HIS A 132 0.87 -1.37 -17.06
C HIS A 132 0.25 -2.32 -18.09
N LEU A 133 -0.42 -1.79 -19.12
CA LEU A 133 -0.86 -2.59 -20.27
C LEU A 133 0.32 -3.27 -20.97
N ARG A 134 1.41 -2.53 -21.26
CA ARG A 134 2.58 -3.10 -21.95
C ARG A 134 3.17 -4.30 -21.20
N VAL A 135 3.27 -4.19 -19.88
CA VAL A 135 3.80 -5.27 -19.04
C VAL A 135 2.80 -6.42 -18.92
N ALA A 136 1.50 -6.12 -18.79
CA ALA A 136 0.44 -7.12 -18.73
C ALA A 136 0.36 -7.96 -20.02
N GLU A 137 0.35 -7.33 -21.20
CA GLU A 137 0.33 -8.03 -22.48
C GLU A 137 1.66 -8.74 -22.77
N GLY A 138 2.78 -8.13 -22.37
CA GLY A 138 4.11 -8.73 -22.47
C GLY A 138 4.30 -10.01 -21.62
N MET A 139 3.39 -10.28 -20.67
CA MET A 139 3.41 -11.50 -19.86
C MET A 139 3.19 -12.76 -20.71
N GLY A 140 2.27 -12.71 -21.69
CA GLY A 140 1.85 -13.88 -22.44
C GLY A 140 1.49 -15.06 -21.52
N GLU A 141 2.16 -16.21 -21.74
CA GLU A 141 1.99 -17.43 -20.94
C GLU A 141 2.95 -17.52 -19.73
N ALA A 142 3.79 -16.51 -19.51
CA ALA A 142 4.70 -16.52 -18.37
C ALA A 142 3.91 -16.42 -17.04
N PRO A 143 4.39 -17.05 -15.94
CA PRO A 143 3.69 -16.99 -14.65
C PRO A 143 3.78 -15.60 -13.98
N LEU A 144 4.70 -14.75 -14.44
CA LEU A 144 5.03 -13.48 -13.82
C LEU A 144 5.69 -12.55 -14.85
N ALA A 145 5.14 -11.35 -15.01
CA ALA A 145 5.79 -10.21 -15.64
C ALA A 145 5.92 -9.06 -14.63
N THR A 146 7.03 -8.36 -14.64
CA THR A 146 7.31 -7.30 -13.67
C THR A 146 8.06 -6.15 -14.30
N ARG A 147 7.84 -4.95 -13.78
CA ARG A 147 8.62 -3.76 -14.12
C ARG A 147 9.02 -3.04 -12.84
N VAL A 148 10.30 -2.69 -12.73
CA VAL A 148 10.82 -1.88 -11.64
C VAL A 148 11.13 -0.48 -12.17
N MET A 149 10.67 0.55 -11.47
CA MET A 149 10.96 1.95 -11.74
C MET A 149 11.56 2.60 -10.50
N HIS A 150 12.80 3.07 -10.57
CA HIS A 150 13.45 3.70 -9.42
C HIS A 150 13.07 5.17 -9.29
N ARG A 151 12.77 5.60 -8.06
CA ARG A 151 12.45 6.97 -7.67
C ARG A 151 13.45 7.44 -6.61
N PRO A 152 14.75 7.59 -6.95
CA PRO A 152 15.79 7.86 -5.96
C PRO A 152 15.65 9.22 -5.29
N ARG A 153 15.01 10.20 -5.93
CA ARG A 153 14.74 11.52 -5.33
C ARG A 153 13.62 11.46 -4.31
N GLU A 154 12.68 10.55 -4.51
CA GLU A 154 11.55 10.30 -3.62
C GLU A 154 11.85 9.18 -2.61
N GLY A 155 13.04 8.56 -2.67
CA GLY A 155 13.51 7.58 -1.69
C GLY A 155 12.88 6.19 -1.79
N TYR A 156 12.22 5.84 -2.90
CA TYR A 156 11.61 4.51 -3.08
C TYR A 156 11.81 3.96 -4.51
N SER A 157 11.38 2.74 -4.75
CA SER A 157 11.22 2.14 -6.06
C SER A 157 9.81 1.61 -6.22
N GLU A 158 9.27 1.68 -7.43
CA GLU A 158 7.96 1.15 -7.77
C GLU A 158 8.14 -0.19 -8.48
N LEU A 159 7.46 -1.22 -8.00
CA LEU A 159 7.40 -2.55 -8.58
C LEU A 159 5.97 -2.79 -9.08
N LEU A 160 5.84 -2.90 -10.39
CA LEU A 160 4.65 -3.43 -11.03
C LEU A 160 4.74 -4.96 -11.08
N VAL A 161 3.68 -5.64 -10.63
CA VAL A 161 3.55 -7.10 -10.65
C VAL A 161 2.32 -7.49 -11.47
N CYS A 162 2.57 -8.18 -12.59
CA CYS A 162 1.53 -8.79 -13.41
C CYS A 162 1.58 -10.32 -13.28
N THR A 163 0.49 -10.94 -12.83
CA THR A 163 0.36 -12.40 -12.70
C THR A 163 -1.11 -12.83 -12.71
N ARG A 164 -1.38 -14.13 -12.63
CA ARG A 164 -2.74 -14.66 -12.49
C ARG A 164 -3.14 -14.69 -11.02
N ASP A 165 -4.34 -14.18 -10.74
CA ASP A 165 -4.87 -14.14 -9.39
C ASP A 165 -4.97 -15.54 -8.80
N ARG A 166 -4.72 -15.63 -7.51
CA ARG A 166 -4.77 -16.86 -6.74
C ARG A 166 -4.92 -16.57 -5.25
N PRO A 167 -5.48 -17.52 -4.50
CA PRO A 167 -5.65 -17.37 -3.07
C PRO A 167 -4.31 -17.06 -2.37
N GLY A 168 -4.27 -15.99 -1.58
CA GLY A 168 -3.10 -15.57 -0.82
C GLY A 168 -1.98 -14.87 -1.62
N LEU A 169 -2.24 -14.45 -2.87
CA LEU A 169 -1.22 -13.85 -3.74
C LEU A 169 -0.44 -12.70 -3.09
N PHE A 170 -1.13 -11.72 -2.52
CA PHE A 170 -0.46 -10.58 -1.91
C PHE A 170 0.40 -10.98 -0.71
N ALA A 171 -0.03 -11.98 0.07
CA ALA A 171 0.79 -12.54 1.14
C ALA A 171 2.08 -13.17 0.57
N MET A 172 1.98 -13.95 -0.51
CA MET A 172 3.16 -14.51 -1.19
C MET A 172 4.13 -13.41 -1.65
N ILE A 173 3.63 -12.33 -2.26
CA ILE A 173 4.44 -11.19 -2.70
C ILE A 173 5.13 -10.54 -1.49
N ALA A 174 4.38 -10.16 -0.45
CA ALA A 174 4.90 -9.53 0.75
C ALA A 174 5.96 -10.40 1.45
N GLY A 175 5.71 -11.71 1.55
CA GLY A 175 6.63 -12.66 2.15
C GLY A 175 7.95 -12.77 1.40
N VAL A 176 7.89 -12.88 0.06
CA VAL A 176 9.10 -12.93 -0.78
C VAL A 176 9.90 -11.64 -0.64
N LEU A 177 9.29 -10.47 -0.80
CA LEU A 177 9.97 -9.19 -0.69
C LEU A 177 10.64 -9.02 0.69
N ALA A 178 9.94 -9.37 1.77
CA ALA A 178 10.50 -9.35 3.12
C ALA A 178 11.75 -10.24 3.27
N THR A 179 11.80 -11.40 2.61
CA THR A 179 12.96 -12.31 2.68
C THR A 179 14.22 -11.74 2.00
N HIS A 180 14.04 -10.83 1.05
CA HIS A 180 15.10 -10.12 0.33
C HIS A 180 15.45 -8.76 0.97
N GLY A 181 14.84 -8.42 2.10
CA GLY A 181 15.04 -7.12 2.76
C GLY A 181 14.42 -5.95 2.00
N ILE A 182 13.42 -6.23 1.16
CA ILE A 182 12.63 -5.22 0.44
C ILE A 182 11.39 -4.93 1.28
N ASN A 183 11.29 -3.71 1.75
CA ASN A 183 10.17 -3.25 2.56
C ASN A 183 9.09 -2.65 1.65
N ILE A 184 7.83 -2.94 1.95
CA ILE A 184 6.68 -2.35 1.23
C ILE A 184 6.28 -1.08 2.00
N LEU A 185 6.15 0.04 1.30
CA LEU A 185 5.65 1.31 1.83
C LEU A 185 4.16 1.49 1.54
N GLY A 186 3.75 1.05 0.35
CA GLY A 186 2.37 1.09 -0.10
C GLY A 186 2.15 0.07 -1.21
N ALA A 187 0.94 -0.45 -1.30
CA ALA A 187 0.55 -1.36 -2.38
C ALA A 187 -0.87 -1.03 -2.83
N GLN A 188 -1.02 -0.83 -4.13
CA GLN A 188 -2.32 -0.81 -4.79
C GLN A 188 -2.50 -2.17 -5.45
N ILE A 189 -3.56 -2.90 -5.05
CA ILE A 189 -3.77 -4.29 -5.42
C ILE A 189 -5.00 -4.35 -6.31
N PHE A 190 -4.81 -4.80 -7.54
CA PHE A 190 -5.87 -4.77 -8.55
C PHE A 190 -5.93 -6.07 -9.31
N THR A 191 -7.10 -6.69 -9.29
CA THR A 191 -7.41 -7.83 -10.13
C THR A 191 -8.40 -7.41 -11.19
N ARG A 192 -7.99 -7.53 -12.46
CA ARG A 192 -8.84 -7.29 -13.62
C ARG A 192 -9.98 -8.31 -13.65
N THR A 193 -11.08 -7.98 -14.30
CA THR A 193 -12.24 -8.89 -14.44
C THR A 193 -11.92 -10.22 -15.15
N ASN A 194 -10.79 -10.30 -15.86
CA ASN A 194 -10.28 -11.51 -16.50
C ASN A 194 -9.32 -12.34 -15.63
N GLY A 195 -9.18 -12.01 -14.34
CA GLY A 195 -8.33 -12.70 -13.37
C GLY A 195 -6.83 -12.39 -13.49
N LEU A 196 -6.44 -11.38 -14.28
CA LEU A 196 -5.07 -10.88 -14.31
C LEU A 196 -4.88 -9.82 -13.22
N VAL A 197 -3.86 -10.00 -12.39
CA VAL A 197 -3.43 -9.07 -11.35
C VAL A 197 -2.48 -8.05 -11.94
N VAL A 198 -2.63 -6.78 -11.55
CA VAL A 198 -1.80 -5.65 -11.96
C VAL A 198 -1.53 -4.80 -10.72
N ASP A 199 -0.68 -5.33 -9.84
CA ASP A 199 -0.37 -4.70 -8.55
C ASP A 199 0.77 -3.68 -8.70
N VAL A 200 0.62 -2.53 -8.04
CA VAL A 200 1.65 -1.48 -7.99
C VAL A 200 2.13 -1.34 -6.56
N LEU A 201 3.38 -1.72 -6.32
CA LEU A 201 4.00 -1.70 -5.00
C LEU A 201 5.07 -0.61 -4.93
N GLN A 202 4.93 0.29 -3.97
CA GLN A 202 6.00 1.22 -3.59
C GLN A 202 6.83 0.55 -2.52
N VAL A 203 8.12 0.40 -2.78
CA VAL A 203 9.03 -0.35 -1.93
C VAL A 203 10.34 0.39 -1.69
N ASP A 204 10.97 0.13 -0.56
CA ASP A 204 12.28 0.67 -0.23
C ASP A 204 13.18 -0.36 0.44
N SER A 205 14.44 0.03 0.58
CA SER A 205 15.40 -0.55 1.50
C SER A 205 15.42 0.35 2.73
N PRO A 206 15.05 -0.14 3.94
CA PRO A 206 14.97 0.71 5.14
C PRO A 206 16.25 1.50 5.46
N THR A 207 17.41 1.04 4.97
CA THR A 207 18.70 1.69 5.16
C THR A 207 19.19 2.51 3.97
N GLU A 208 18.69 2.25 2.76
CA GLU A 208 19.23 2.82 1.50
C GLU A 208 18.19 3.65 0.71
N GLY A 209 16.91 3.59 1.08
CA GLY A 209 15.82 4.18 0.30
C GLY A 209 15.55 3.39 -0.99
N ALA A 210 15.62 4.04 -2.15
CA ALA A 210 15.39 3.38 -3.43
C ALA A 210 16.37 2.21 -3.66
N ILE A 211 15.84 1.06 -4.07
CA ILE A 211 16.64 -0.17 -4.26
C ILE A 211 17.23 -0.15 -5.66
N LEU A 212 18.51 0.24 -5.79
CA LEU A 212 19.23 0.31 -7.06
C LEU A 212 20.04 -0.96 -7.39
N ASP A 213 20.01 -1.96 -6.51
CA ASP A 213 20.76 -3.22 -6.68
C ASP A 213 19.99 -4.22 -7.58
N ASP A 214 20.43 -4.35 -8.83
CA ASP A 214 19.88 -5.30 -9.80
C ASP A 214 20.03 -6.77 -9.37
N ALA A 215 21.05 -7.12 -8.57
CA ALA A 215 21.20 -8.49 -8.07
C ALA A 215 20.13 -8.81 -7.02
N ARG A 216 19.84 -7.85 -6.11
CA ARG A 216 18.73 -7.97 -5.16
C ARG A 216 17.40 -8.13 -5.89
N TRP A 217 17.15 -7.33 -6.93
CA TRP A 217 15.93 -7.47 -7.75
C TRP A 217 15.84 -8.82 -8.45
N ARG A 218 16.91 -9.27 -9.11
CA ARG A 218 16.92 -10.60 -9.75
C ARG A 218 16.64 -11.73 -8.75
N GLY A 219 17.20 -11.65 -7.54
CA GLY A 219 16.94 -12.62 -6.47
C GLY A 219 15.49 -12.61 -6.01
N ALA A 220 14.92 -11.43 -5.75
CA ALA A 220 13.54 -11.27 -5.31
C ALA A 220 12.54 -11.75 -6.37
N LEU A 221 12.72 -11.33 -7.61
CA LEU A 221 11.83 -11.69 -8.72
C LEU A 221 11.95 -13.17 -9.12
N GLY A 222 13.15 -13.75 -9.01
CA GLY A 222 13.35 -15.20 -9.16
C GLY A 222 12.61 -15.98 -8.07
N SER A 223 12.76 -15.58 -6.81
CA SER A 223 12.07 -16.22 -5.68
C SER A 223 10.55 -16.07 -5.79
N LEU A 224 10.06 -14.92 -6.26
CA LEU A 224 8.63 -14.70 -6.49
C LEU A 224 8.11 -15.65 -7.56
N ARG A 225 8.84 -15.80 -8.68
CA ARG A 225 8.50 -16.76 -9.72
C ARG A 225 8.45 -18.18 -9.16
N ASP A 226 9.43 -18.60 -8.37
CA ASP A 226 9.48 -19.96 -7.80
C ASP A 226 8.31 -20.23 -6.84
N VAL A 227 7.91 -19.22 -6.05
CA VAL A 227 6.72 -19.32 -5.19
C VAL A 227 5.44 -19.40 -6.03
N LEU A 228 5.32 -18.56 -7.06
CA LEU A 228 4.16 -18.57 -7.96
C LEU A 228 4.06 -19.83 -8.83
N THR A 229 5.13 -20.56 -9.06
CA THR A 229 5.08 -21.86 -9.75
C THR A 229 4.96 -23.04 -8.79
N GLY A 230 4.98 -22.80 -7.47
CA GLY A 230 4.93 -23.83 -6.44
C GLY A 230 6.24 -24.61 -6.27
N ALA A 231 7.33 -24.16 -6.89
CA ALA A 231 8.65 -24.76 -6.73
C ALA A 231 9.20 -24.57 -5.30
N VAL A 232 8.81 -23.50 -4.63
CA VAL A 232 9.19 -23.18 -3.25
C VAL A 232 7.98 -22.65 -2.49
N SER A 233 7.85 -22.98 -1.20
CA SER A 233 6.83 -22.37 -0.34
C SER A 233 7.33 -21.07 0.29
N VAL A 234 6.46 -20.04 0.35
CA VAL A 234 6.81 -18.75 0.97
C VAL A 234 7.06 -18.91 2.47
N GLU A 235 6.36 -19.82 3.12
CA GLU A 235 6.51 -20.18 4.53
C GLU A 235 7.93 -20.68 4.80
N ALA A 236 8.49 -21.52 3.92
CA ALA A 236 9.85 -22.02 4.05
C ALA A 236 10.90 -20.91 3.88
N LEU A 237 10.67 -19.98 2.95
CA LEU A 237 11.54 -18.81 2.75
C LEU A 237 11.57 -17.93 4.00
N ILE A 238 10.40 -17.61 4.55
CA ILE A 238 10.27 -16.78 5.76
C ILE A 238 10.88 -17.50 6.96
N ALA A 239 10.57 -18.78 7.17
CA ALA A 239 11.13 -19.57 8.28
C ALA A 239 12.66 -19.64 8.24
N ARG A 240 13.25 -19.77 7.04
CA ARG A 240 14.70 -19.74 6.86
C ARG A 240 15.30 -18.38 7.24
N ARG A 241 14.62 -17.28 6.92
CA ARG A 241 15.07 -15.91 7.23
C ARG A 241 14.87 -15.53 8.69
N ARG A 242 13.82 -16.03 9.35
CA ARG A 242 13.51 -15.80 10.77
C ARG A 242 14.43 -16.55 11.74
N ARG A 243 15.29 -17.47 11.26
CA ARG A 243 16.21 -18.23 12.13
C ARG A 243 17.03 -17.26 12.99
N PRO A 244 17.05 -17.45 14.32
CA PRO A 244 17.70 -16.50 15.21
C PRO A 244 19.18 -16.35 14.88
N SER A 245 19.64 -15.10 14.84
CA SER A 245 21.07 -14.83 14.95
C SER A 245 21.56 -15.36 16.30
N VAL A 246 22.78 -15.92 16.33
CA VAL A 246 23.43 -16.45 17.57
C VAL A 246 23.65 -15.33 18.62
N LEU A 247 23.44 -14.07 18.22
CA LEU A 247 23.51 -12.89 19.09
C LEU A 247 22.27 -12.76 19.97
N ARG A 248 22.50 -12.50 21.27
CA ARG A 248 21.44 -12.27 22.26
C ARG A 248 20.46 -11.18 21.78
N PRO A 249 19.15 -11.43 21.77
CA PRO A 249 18.19 -10.39 21.44
C PRO A 249 18.27 -9.27 22.50
N LYS A 250 18.34 -8.02 22.05
CA LYS A 250 18.13 -6.87 22.95
C LYS A 250 16.72 -7.01 23.56
N VAL A 251 16.63 -7.01 24.89
CA VAL A 251 15.34 -6.92 25.60
C VAL A 251 14.72 -5.57 25.24
N ARG A 252 13.59 -5.59 24.54
CA ARG A 252 12.84 -4.39 24.15
C ARG A 252 11.48 -4.40 24.84
N PRO A 253 10.96 -3.23 25.26
CA PRO A 253 9.67 -3.15 25.92
C PRO A 253 8.53 -3.74 25.05
N PRO A 254 7.52 -4.37 25.66
CA PRO A 254 6.36 -4.90 24.94
C PRO A 254 5.60 -3.76 24.27
N VAL A 255 5.33 -3.92 22.98
CA VAL A 255 4.40 -3.05 22.23
C VAL A 255 3.07 -3.80 22.16
N ALA A 256 2.01 -3.22 22.71
CA ALA A 256 0.69 -3.84 22.67
C ALA A 256 0.14 -3.77 21.23
N THR A 257 -0.23 -4.93 20.68
CA THR A 257 -0.91 -4.99 19.38
C THR A 257 -2.29 -4.35 19.50
N ARG A 258 -2.64 -3.47 18.55
CA ARG A 258 -3.97 -2.83 18.46
C ARG A 258 -4.49 -2.95 17.05
N VAL A 259 -5.74 -3.38 16.92
CA VAL A 259 -6.44 -3.51 15.62
C VAL A 259 -7.73 -2.70 15.68
N ARG A 260 -7.74 -1.53 15.02
CA ARG A 260 -8.93 -0.69 14.83
C ARG A 260 -9.56 -1.01 13.48
N ILE A 261 -10.89 -1.00 13.45
CA ILE A 261 -11.65 -1.18 12.22
C ILE A 261 -12.55 0.03 12.06
N ASP A 262 -12.49 0.66 10.89
CA ASP A 262 -13.17 1.91 10.55
C ASP A 262 -13.93 1.73 9.22
N ASN A 263 -15.26 1.75 9.30
CA ASN A 263 -16.15 1.65 8.13
C ASN A 263 -16.61 3.02 7.59
N GLU A 264 -16.19 4.11 8.23
CA GLU A 264 -16.55 5.48 7.85
C GLU A 264 -15.41 6.14 7.06
N ALA A 265 -14.16 5.67 7.21
CA ALA A 265 -13.00 6.22 6.53
C ALA A 265 -13.09 6.21 4.99
N SER A 266 -13.70 5.17 4.42
CA SER A 266 -13.92 4.99 2.98
C SER A 266 -15.38 4.69 2.71
N GLU A 267 -15.95 5.08 1.58
CA GLU A 267 -17.32 4.72 1.19
C GLU A 267 -17.45 3.26 0.73
N ARG A 268 -16.37 2.69 0.17
CA ARG A 268 -16.37 1.36 -0.48
C ARG A 268 -15.73 0.25 0.35
N TYR A 269 -14.68 0.55 1.10
CA TYR A 269 -13.88 -0.45 1.80
C TYR A 269 -14.00 -0.36 3.33
N THR A 270 -13.83 -1.49 4.01
CA THR A 270 -13.58 -1.52 5.44
C THR A 270 -12.10 -1.23 5.67
N VAL A 271 -11.77 -0.24 6.51
CA VAL A 271 -10.38 0.13 6.78
C VAL A 271 -9.92 -0.50 8.08
N LEU A 272 -8.79 -1.21 8.04
CA LEU A 272 -8.15 -1.83 9.19
C LEU A 272 -6.87 -1.05 9.52
N ASP A 273 -6.81 -0.44 10.70
CA ASP A 273 -5.57 0.15 11.22
C ASP A 273 -4.94 -0.81 12.24
N ILE A 274 -3.72 -1.26 11.96
CA ILE A 274 -2.99 -2.26 12.73
C ILE A 274 -1.72 -1.62 13.27
N TYR A 275 -1.62 -1.55 14.60
CA TYR A 275 -0.43 -1.08 15.31
C TYR A 275 0.20 -2.25 16.04
N THR A 276 1.44 -2.58 15.73
CA THR A 276 2.14 -3.70 16.38
C THR A 276 3.66 -3.52 16.28
N ARG A 277 4.42 -4.45 16.87
CA ARG A 277 5.87 -4.47 16.74
C ARG A 277 6.26 -4.87 15.32
N ASP A 278 7.15 -4.10 14.70
CA ASP A 278 7.69 -4.43 13.39
C ASP A 278 8.67 -5.61 13.48
N ARG A 279 8.59 -6.52 12.51
CA ARG A 279 9.41 -7.74 12.41
C ARG A 279 9.37 -8.32 10.99
N ILE A 280 10.41 -9.07 10.64
CA ILE A 280 10.50 -9.72 9.33
C ILE A 280 9.31 -10.67 9.12
N GLY A 281 8.56 -10.41 8.05
CA GLY A 281 7.38 -11.18 7.68
C GLY A 281 6.11 -10.76 8.43
N LEU A 282 6.10 -9.65 9.17
CA LEU A 282 4.89 -9.08 9.77
C LEU A 282 3.77 -8.91 8.73
N LEU A 283 4.10 -8.26 7.61
CA LEU A 283 3.15 -7.99 6.54
C LEU A 283 2.60 -9.29 5.92
N TYR A 284 3.45 -10.33 5.80
CA TYR A 284 2.98 -11.66 5.40
C TYR A 284 1.96 -12.22 6.40
N ASP A 285 2.24 -12.17 7.71
CA ASP A 285 1.33 -12.73 8.72
C ASP A 285 -0.02 -11.99 8.73
N ILE A 286 -0.01 -10.66 8.59
CA ILE A 286 -1.24 -9.85 8.49
C ILE A 286 -2.03 -10.25 7.25
N THR A 287 -1.40 -10.18 6.08
CA THR A 287 -2.06 -10.39 4.79
C THR A 287 -2.55 -11.84 4.63
N HIS A 288 -1.79 -12.82 5.11
CA HIS A 288 -2.20 -14.21 5.19
C HIS A 288 -3.41 -14.40 6.13
N THR A 289 -3.44 -13.73 7.28
CA THR A 289 -4.58 -13.78 8.20
C THR A 289 -5.84 -13.18 7.59
N LEU A 290 -5.73 -12.04 6.90
CA LEU A 290 -6.84 -11.42 6.18
C LEU A 290 -7.39 -12.35 5.10
N PHE A 291 -6.49 -12.94 4.30
CA PHE A 291 -6.84 -13.93 3.29
C PHE A 291 -7.56 -15.15 3.90
N ALA A 292 -7.05 -15.72 5.00
CA ALA A 292 -7.68 -16.84 5.71
C ALA A 292 -9.05 -16.48 6.29
N LYS A 293 -9.35 -15.18 6.46
CA LYS A 293 -10.68 -14.65 6.80
C LYS A 293 -11.51 -14.26 5.58
N GLY A 294 -11.15 -14.69 4.38
CA GLY A 294 -11.93 -14.44 3.15
C GLY A 294 -12.07 -12.95 2.86
N LEU A 295 -10.99 -12.20 3.07
CA LEU A 295 -10.90 -10.77 2.78
C LEU A 295 -9.96 -10.54 1.61
N ASN A 296 -10.37 -9.67 0.70
CA ASN A 296 -9.53 -9.15 -0.36
C ASN A 296 -8.96 -7.81 0.09
N ILE A 297 -7.69 -7.56 -0.25
CA ILE A 297 -7.02 -6.30 0.05
C ILE A 297 -6.99 -5.48 -1.24
N TYR A 298 -7.45 -4.24 -1.17
CA TYR A 298 -7.44 -3.29 -2.27
C TYR A 298 -6.25 -2.34 -2.19
N LEU A 299 -6.01 -1.80 -0.99
CA LEU A 299 -4.91 -0.87 -0.72
C LEU A 299 -4.25 -1.26 0.59
N ALA A 300 -2.93 -1.23 0.61
CA ALA A 300 -2.13 -1.29 1.83
C ALA A 300 -1.26 -0.04 1.94
N ARG A 301 -1.18 0.54 3.14
CA ARG A 301 -0.18 1.54 3.52
C ARG A 301 0.58 0.99 4.71
N VAL A 302 1.89 0.90 4.59
CA VAL A 302 2.76 0.25 5.58
C VAL A 302 3.75 1.31 6.03
N THR A 303 3.68 1.64 7.32
CA THR A 303 4.53 2.68 7.89
C THR A 303 5.21 2.15 9.14
N THR A 304 6.54 2.15 9.14
CA THR A 304 7.31 1.82 10.34
C THR A 304 7.76 3.11 11.04
N HIS A 305 7.50 3.17 12.35
CA HIS A 305 8.02 4.17 13.27
C HIS A 305 8.90 3.50 14.32
N ILE A 306 10.22 3.70 14.21
CA ILE A 306 11.23 3.09 15.10
C ILE A 306 11.16 1.56 15.01
N ASP A 307 10.40 0.93 15.91
CA ASP A 307 10.22 -0.52 16.03
C ASP A 307 8.74 -0.93 15.96
N GLN A 308 7.86 -0.01 15.54
CA GLN A 308 6.42 -0.21 15.49
C GLN A 308 5.93 -0.05 14.06
N ALA A 309 5.16 -1.02 13.59
CA ALA A 309 4.40 -0.92 12.36
C ALA A 309 3.05 -0.27 12.66
N ALA A 310 2.62 0.61 11.75
CA ALA A 310 1.34 1.28 11.71
C ALA A 310 0.76 1.08 10.32
N ASP A 311 0.20 -0.11 10.11
CA ASP A 311 -0.25 -0.58 8.80
C ASP A 311 -1.74 -0.33 8.63
N VAL A 312 -2.13 0.08 7.43
CA VAL A 312 -3.52 0.34 7.06
C VAL A 312 -3.89 -0.50 5.86
N PHE A 313 -4.98 -1.26 5.98
CA PHE A 313 -5.51 -2.09 4.90
C PHE A 313 -6.93 -1.70 4.58
N TYR A 314 -7.20 -1.44 3.30
CA TYR A 314 -8.53 -1.27 2.76
C TYR A 314 -8.97 -2.62 2.24
N VAL A 315 -9.96 -3.21 2.91
CA VAL A 315 -10.40 -4.57 2.64
C VAL A 315 -11.88 -4.64 2.30
N GLU A 316 -12.23 -5.67 1.56
CA GLU A 316 -13.60 -6.08 1.29
C GLU A 316 -13.76 -7.60 1.46
N GLN A 317 -15.00 -8.07 1.50
CA GLN A 317 -15.28 -9.49 1.50
C GLN A 317 -14.96 -10.11 0.13
N SER A 318 -14.65 -11.42 0.07
CA SER A 318 -14.44 -12.10 -1.21
C SER A 318 -15.64 -12.07 -2.16
N GLY A 319 -16.86 -11.81 -1.64
CA GLY A 319 -18.07 -11.57 -2.45
C GLY A 319 -18.30 -10.10 -2.81
N GLY A 320 -17.34 -9.23 -2.52
CA GLY A 320 -17.43 -7.77 -2.65
C GLY A 320 -18.00 -7.08 -1.42
N GLY A 321 -17.68 -5.80 -1.28
CA GLY A 321 -18.30 -4.89 -0.31
C GLY A 321 -17.74 -4.95 1.11
N LYS A 322 -18.16 -3.97 1.92
CA LYS A 322 -17.70 -3.76 3.29
C LYS A 322 -18.14 -4.88 4.24
N ILE A 323 -17.31 -5.09 5.27
CA ILE A 323 -17.66 -5.90 6.42
C ILE A 323 -18.46 -5.04 7.41
N THR A 324 -19.77 -5.22 7.47
CA THR A 324 -20.65 -4.43 8.38
C THR A 324 -21.11 -5.22 9.60
N GLY A 325 -21.14 -6.56 9.53
CA GLY A 325 -21.60 -7.43 10.61
C GLY A 325 -20.70 -7.38 11.87
N PRO A 326 -21.21 -7.00 13.05
CA PRO A 326 -20.40 -6.85 14.27
C PRO A 326 -19.63 -8.12 14.68
N ALA A 327 -20.28 -9.28 14.61
CA ALA A 327 -19.65 -10.56 14.94
C ALA A 327 -18.49 -10.90 13.98
N ARG A 328 -18.63 -10.57 12.69
CA ARG A 328 -17.58 -10.78 11.69
C ARG A 328 -16.39 -9.85 11.93
N LEU A 329 -16.66 -8.58 12.20
CA LEU A 329 -15.65 -7.59 12.57
C LEU A 329 -14.85 -8.03 13.80
N GLN A 330 -15.54 -8.52 14.84
CA GLN A 330 -14.88 -9.04 16.04
C GLN A 330 -14.03 -10.29 15.74
N ALA A 331 -14.51 -11.21 14.93
CA ALA A 331 -13.77 -12.42 14.55
C ALA A 331 -12.49 -12.10 13.74
N ILE A 332 -12.55 -11.11 12.84
CA ILE A 332 -11.38 -10.63 12.09
C ILE A 332 -10.37 -10.00 13.05
N ARG A 333 -10.84 -9.10 13.94
CA ARG A 333 -9.98 -8.47 14.96
C ARG A 333 -9.25 -9.50 15.81
N GLN A 334 -9.98 -10.48 16.34
CA GLN A 334 -9.40 -11.51 17.21
C GLN A 334 -8.36 -12.38 16.49
N ALA A 335 -8.61 -12.73 15.22
CA ALA A 335 -7.64 -13.50 14.46
C ALA A 335 -6.36 -12.73 14.18
N LEU A 336 -6.45 -11.43 13.87
CA LEU A 336 -5.28 -10.57 13.72
C LEU A 336 -4.52 -10.43 15.04
N LEU A 337 -5.21 -10.22 16.16
CA LEU A 337 -4.56 -10.17 17.48
C LEU A 337 -3.80 -11.47 17.78
N GLN A 338 -4.45 -12.62 17.60
CA GLN A 338 -3.83 -13.94 17.82
C GLN A 338 -2.61 -14.18 16.94
N ALA A 339 -2.70 -13.86 15.64
CA ALA A 339 -1.59 -14.04 14.70
C ALA A 339 -0.39 -13.13 15.02
N LEU A 340 -0.63 -11.96 15.60
CA LEU A 340 0.40 -10.96 15.88
C LEU A 340 0.98 -11.07 17.30
N GLU A 341 0.20 -11.60 18.26
CA GLU A 341 0.63 -11.83 19.63
C GLU A 341 1.24 -13.24 19.84
N GLY A 342 0.91 -14.21 18.97
CA GLY A 342 1.40 -15.59 19.06
C GLY A 342 2.93 -15.74 19.01
N ASP A 343 3.65 -14.77 18.43
CA ASP A 343 5.11 -14.70 18.44
C ASP A 343 5.71 -14.18 19.78
N ALA A 344 4.88 -13.72 20.73
CA ALA A 344 5.30 -13.18 22.01
C ALA A 344 5.32 -14.21 23.17
N ILE A 345 4.80 -15.42 22.95
CA ILE A 345 4.58 -16.42 24.01
C ILE A 345 5.84 -17.25 24.33
N ASP A 346 6.89 -17.20 23.50
CA ASP A 346 8.18 -17.88 23.76
C ASP A 346 9.17 -17.07 24.64
N ALA A 347 8.74 -15.96 25.24
CA ALA A 347 9.52 -15.32 26.29
C ALA A 347 9.26 -16.03 27.63
N PRO A 348 10.23 -16.74 28.22
CA PRO A 348 10.05 -17.31 29.55
C PRO A 348 9.71 -16.18 30.53
N ALA A 349 8.68 -16.40 31.34
CA ALA A 349 8.25 -15.45 32.35
C ALA A 349 9.46 -15.05 33.23
N PRO A 350 9.69 -13.75 33.47
CA PRO A 350 10.64 -13.34 34.49
C PRO A 350 10.09 -13.80 35.85
N PHE A 351 10.93 -14.54 36.59
CA PHE A 351 10.71 -14.86 37.99
C PHE A 351 10.58 -13.60 38.84
#